data_AF-A0A965RBC0-F1
#
_entry.id   AF-A0A965RBC0-F1
#
_cell.length_a   1.000
_cell.length_b   1.000
_cell.length_c   1.000
_cell.angle_alpha   90.00
_cell.angle_beta   90.00
_cell.angle_gamma   90.00
#
_symmetry.space_group_name_H-M   'P 1'
#
loop_
_entity.id
_entity.type
_entity.pdbx_description
1 polymer ?
#
loop_
_entity_poly.entity_id
_entity_poly.type
_entity_poly.pdbx_seq_one_letter_code
_entity_poly.pdbx_strand_id
1 'polypeptide(L)'
;MVTALAFTMADTAGSKEPEKMISIAIHGGAGVISRDQLGPDDGAAYRTGLAEALDAGYAVLEAGGSSLDAVTTAVRLLEDNPLFNAGKGAVLAHDGYA
;
A
#
# COMPACT_ATOMS: atom_id res chain seq x y z
N MET A 1 -67.94 1.56 18.22
CA MET A 1 -67.06 1.75 17.05
C MET A 1 -65.72 1.13 17.37
N VAL A 2 -65.21 0.34 16.44
CA VAL A 2 -64.25 -0.74 16.64
C VAL A 2 -62.83 -0.24 16.91
N THR A 3 -62.18 -0.87 17.90
CA THR A 3 -60.76 -0.83 18.23
C THR A 3 -59.92 -1.49 17.11
N ALA A 4 -58.89 -0.82 16.58
CA ALA A 4 -57.85 -1.40 15.72
C ALA A 4 -56.83 -0.29 15.39
N LEU A 5 -55.52 -0.47 15.28
CA LEU A 5 -54.60 -1.60 15.44
C LEU A 5 -53.21 -0.94 15.57
N ALA A 6 -52.36 -1.41 16.47
CA ALA A 6 -50.96 -0.99 16.51
C ALA A 6 -50.25 -1.41 15.21
N PHE A 7 -49.44 -0.53 14.63
CA PHE A 7 -48.45 -0.89 13.61
C PHE A 7 -47.07 -0.79 14.26
N THR A 8 -46.53 -1.93 14.64
CA THR A 8 -45.11 -2.09 14.94
C THR A 8 -44.37 -2.54 13.67
N MET A 9 -43.07 -2.23 13.64
CA MET A 9 -42.01 -2.73 12.75
C MET A 9 -41.63 -1.84 11.56
N ALA A 10 -40.53 -1.13 11.73
CA ALA A 10 -39.38 -1.34 10.86
C ALA A 10 -38.17 -1.56 11.77
N ASP A 11 -37.84 -2.83 11.97
CA ASP A 11 -36.51 -3.23 12.42
C ASP A 11 -35.53 -2.75 11.34
N THR A 12 -34.85 -1.63 11.58
CA THR A 12 -33.66 -1.29 10.81
C THR A 12 -32.57 -2.22 11.28
N ALA A 13 -32.62 -3.47 10.80
CA ALA A 13 -31.48 -4.35 10.77
C ALA A 13 -30.45 -3.67 9.86
N GLY A 14 -29.64 -2.80 10.47
CA GLY A 14 -28.45 -2.25 9.83
C GLY A 14 -27.53 -3.43 9.54
N SER A 15 -27.58 -3.93 8.31
CA SER A 15 -26.54 -4.80 7.80
C SER A 15 -25.24 -4.01 7.89
N LYS A 16 -24.36 -4.38 8.83
CA LYS A 16 -22.95 -3.99 8.72
C LYS A 16 -22.48 -4.50 7.37
N GLU A 17 -22.20 -3.59 6.45
CA GLU A 17 -21.45 -3.91 5.25
C GLU A 17 -20.23 -4.74 5.68
N PRO A 18 -19.91 -5.84 4.98
CA PRO A 18 -18.76 -6.65 5.33
C PRO A 18 -17.54 -5.73 5.38
N GLU A 19 -16.84 -5.72 6.51
CA GLU A 19 -15.57 -5.02 6.65
C GLU A 19 -14.68 -5.37 5.45
N LYS A 20 -14.37 -4.37 4.62
CA LYS A 20 -13.58 -4.61 3.41
C LYS A 20 -12.18 -5.02 3.84
N MET A 21 -11.90 -6.31 3.77
CA MET A 21 -10.59 -6.86 4.06
C MET A 21 -9.65 -6.51 2.90
N ILE A 22 -8.88 -5.44 3.09
CA ILE A 22 -7.89 -4.96 2.13
C ILE A 22 -6.51 -5.49 2.51
N SER A 23 -5.66 -5.69 1.50
CA SER A 23 -4.27 -6.09 1.69
C SER A 23 -3.43 -5.59 0.53
N ILE A 24 -2.22 -5.15 0.82
CA ILE A 24 -1.21 -4.75 -0.16
C ILE A 24 0.15 -5.27 0.30
N ALA A 25 0.98 -5.64 -0.66
CA ALA A 25 2.37 -6.01 -0.45
C ALA A 25 3.23 -5.30 -1.48
N ILE A 26 4.46 -4.95 -1.08
CA ILE A 26 5.45 -4.30 -1.94
C ILE A 26 6.80 -5.03 -1.80
N HIS A 27 7.71 -4.83 -2.75
CA HIS A 27 9.12 -5.22 -2.61
C HIS A 27 10.04 -4.16 -3.22
N GLY A 28 11.24 -4.00 -2.64
CA GLY A 28 12.30 -3.14 -3.19
C GLY A 28 13.31 -3.87 -4.09
N GLY A 29 13.12 -5.17 -4.31
CA GLY A 29 14.03 -6.05 -5.05
C GLY A 29 14.45 -7.28 -4.24
N ALA A 30 14.93 -8.31 -4.93
CA ALA A 30 15.44 -9.53 -4.32
C ALA A 30 16.80 -9.89 -4.96
N GLY A 31 17.72 -10.47 -4.18
CA GLY A 31 19.06 -10.79 -4.65
C GLY A 31 20.02 -11.11 -3.50
N VAL A 32 21.33 -11.14 -3.81
CA VAL A 32 22.38 -11.32 -2.80
C VAL A 32 22.60 -9.99 -2.07
N ILE A 33 21.80 -9.73 -1.05
CA ILE A 33 21.98 -8.60 -0.14
C ILE A 33 22.85 -9.11 1.01
N SER A 34 24.16 -8.91 0.93
CA SER A 34 25.04 -9.25 2.05
C SER A 34 24.80 -8.28 3.19
N ARG A 35 24.48 -8.80 4.39
CA ARG A 35 24.33 -7.97 5.60
C ARG A 35 25.61 -7.21 5.93
N ASP A 36 26.77 -7.75 5.53
CA ASP A 36 28.07 -7.14 5.75
C ASP A 36 28.33 -5.92 4.84
N GLN A 37 27.54 -5.78 3.77
CA GLN A 37 27.59 -4.65 2.85
C GLN A 37 26.55 -3.57 3.17
N LEU A 38 25.61 -3.85 4.08
CA LEU A 38 24.70 -2.84 4.60
C LEU A 38 25.37 -2.20 5.81
N GLY A 39 25.67 -0.91 5.72
CA GLY A 39 25.99 -0.12 6.90
C GLY A 39 24.86 -0.22 7.94
N PRO A 40 25.17 0.02 9.22
CA PRO A 40 24.17 -0.04 10.30
C PRO A 40 22.95 0.85 10.02
N ASP A 41 23.15 1.98 9.33
CA ASP A 41 22.11 2.95 8.98
C ASP A 41 21.40 2.65 7.65
N ASP A 42 22.05 1.94 6.72
CA ASP A 42 21.50 1.64 5.39
C ASP A 42 20.22 0.80 5.51
N GLY A 43 20.25 -0.21 6.38
CA GLY A 43 19.08 -1.06 6.61
C GLY A 43 17.87 -0.28 7.17
N ALA A 44 18.11 0.78 7.95
CA ALA A 44 17.03 1.63 8.46
C ALA A 44 16.44 2.47 7.33
N ALA A 45 17.28 3.07 6.48
CA ALA A 45 16.85 3.87 5.34
C ALA A 45 15.99 3.05 4.35
N TYR A 46 16.39 1.81 4.03
CA TYR A 46 15.58 0.90 3.20
C TYR A 46 14.22 0.59 3.83
N ARG A 47 14.18 0.33 5.15
CA ARG A 47 12.92 0.07 5.86
C ARG A 47 12.00 1.29 5.87
N THR A 48 12.55 2.48 6.05
CA THR A 48 11.79 3.74 5.97
C THR A 48 11.21 3.93 4.58
N GLY A 49 12.00 3.79 3.51
CA GLY A 49 11.50 3.93 2.14
C GLY A 49 10.42 2.91 1.78
N LEU A 50 10.55 1.66 2.25
CA LEU A 50 9.50 0.64 2.09
C LEU A 50 8.24 1.00 2.88
N ALA A 51 8.36 1.45 4.13
CA ALA A 51 7.22 1.84 4.95
C ALA A 51 6.45 3.01 4.30
N GLU A 52 7.15 4.05 3.84
CA GLU A 52 6.54 5.20 3.17
C GLU A 52 5.73 4.79 1.92
N ALA A 53 6.28 3.92 1.08
CA ALA A 53 5.59 3.41 -0.11
C ALA A 53 4.38 2.52 0.25
N LEU A 54 4.54 1.64 1.25
CA LEU A 54 3.48 0.74 1.70
C LEU A 54 2.31 1.52 2.30
N ASP A 55 2.60 2.47 3.20
CA ASP A 55 1.61 3.27 3.89
C ASP A 55 0.84 4.15 2.90
N ALA A 56 1.53 4.76 1.93
CA ALA A 56 0.87 5.56 0.89
C ALA A 56 -0.09 4.72 0.03
N GLY A 57 0.32 3.52 -0.40
CA GLY A 57 -0.54 2.61 -1.14
C GLY A 57 -1.73 2.10 -0.31
N TYR A 58 -1.49 1.75 0.96
CA TYR A 58 -2.52 1.29 1.88
C TYR A 58 -3.57 2.39 2.14
N ALA A 59 -3.14 3.64 2.33
CA ALA A 59 -4.04 4.78 2.54
C ALA A 59 -5.03 4.98 1.38
N VAL A 60 -4.60 4.72 0.12
CA VAL A 60 -5.50 4.75 -1.03
C VAL A 60 -6.59 3.68 -0.92
N LEU A 61 -6.23 2.45 -0.54
CA LEU A 61 -7.19 1.36 -0.35
C LEU A 61 -8.14 1.63 0.82
N GLU A 62 -7.62 2.15 1.93
CA GLU A 62 -8.39 2.51 3.12
C GLU A 62 -9.43 3.61 2.81
N ALA A 63 -9.08 4.57 1.96
CA ALA A 63 -9.99 5.59 1.45
C ALA A 63 -11.01 5.06 0.41
N GLY A 64 -10.98 3.76 0.09
CA GLY A 64 -11.86 3.15 -0.90
C GLY A 64 -11.45 3.36 -2.36
N GLY A 65 -10.21 3.81 -2.60
CA GLY A 65 -9.61 3.93 -3.92
C GLY A 65 -9.39 2.57 -4.61
N SER A 66 -9.04 2.62 -5.89
CA SER A 66 -8.84 1.39 -6.67
C SER A 66 -7.50 0.73 -6.34
N SER A 67 -7.41 -0.59 -6.55
CA SER A 67 -6.14 -1.30 -6.47
C SER A 67 -5.09 -0.75 -7.44
N LEU A 68 -5.52 -0.26 -8.61
CA LEU A 68 -4.64 0.35 -9.59
C LEU A 68 -4.01 1.65 -9.06
N ASP A 69 -4.81 2.51 -8.42
CA ASP A 69 -4.32 3.76 -7.85
C ASP A 69 -3.36 3.49 -6.67
N ALA A 70 -3.69 2.50 -5.84
CA ALA A 70 -2.87 2.10 -4.69
C ALA A 70 -1.48 1.61 -5.12
N VAL A 71 -1.41 0.67 -6.07
CA VAL A 71 -0.11 0.16 -6.55
C VAL A 71 0.67 1.21 -7.32
N THR A 72 -0.01 2.06 -8.10
CA THR A 72 0.63 3.17 -8.82
C THR A 72 1.26 4.17 -7.83
N THR A 73 0.55 4.47 -6.74
CA THR A 73 1.05 5.36 -5.69
C THR A 73 2.29 4.77 -5.02
N ALA A 74 2.22 3.51 -4.57
CA ALA A 74 3.36 2.85 -3.94
C ALA A 74 4.59 2.76 -4.87
N VAL A 75 4.39 2.36 -6.14
CA VAL A 75 5.50 2.22 -7.10
C VAL A 75 6.16 3.56 -7.42
N ARG A 76 5.40 4.65 -7.57
CA ARG A 76 5.99 5.98 -7.81
C ARG A 76 6.92 6.41 -6.68
N LEU A 77 6.55 6.14 -5.42
CA LEU A 77 7.41 6.44 -4.28
C LEU A 77 8.70 5.60 -4.30
N LEU A 78 8.62 4.34 -4.73
CA LEU A 78 9.81 3.50 -4.91
C LEU A 78 10.69 3.99 -6.07
N GLU A 79 10.11 4.41 -7.20
CA GLU A 79 10.83 4.98 -8.36
C GLU A 79 11.50 6.32 -8.04
N ASP A 80 10.88 7.14 -7.19
CA ASP A 80 11.41 8.43 -6.76
C ASP A 80 12.50 8.33 -5.70
N ASN A 81 12.58 7.19 -4.99
CA ASN A 81 13.56 6.96 -3.94
C ASN A 81 14.84 6.33 -4.53
N PRO A 82 15.99 7.03 -4.49
CA PRO A 82 17.23 6.59 -5.15
C PRO A 82 17.86 5.33 -4.53
N LEU A 83 17.35 4.86 -3.38
CA LEU A 83 17.82 3.60 -2.77
C LEU A 83 17.34 2.37 -3.54
N PHE A 84 16.24 2.47 -4.30
CA PHE A 84 15.68 1.33 -5.03
C PHE A 84 16.07 1.38 -6.51
N ASN A 85 16.32 0.19 -7.07
CA ASN A 85 16.66 0.04 -8.48
C ASN A 85 15.41 0.16 -9.36
N ALA A 86 14.87 1.38 -9.43
CA ALA A 86 13.77 1.79 -10.28
C ALA A 86 13.84 3.32 -10.45
N GLY A 87 13.38 3.86 -11.59
CA GLY A 87 13.35 5.30 -11.82
C GLY A 87 14.68 6.00 -11.54
N LYS A 88 14.71 6.87 -10.52
CA LYS A 88 15.90 7.68 -10.17
C LYS A 88 17.09 6.86 -9.64
N GLY A 89 16.85 5.66 -9.12
CA GLY A 89 17.89 4.75 -8.62
C GLY A 89 18.23 3.61 -9.59
N ALA A 90 17.76 3.67 -10.84
CA ALA A 90 17.98 2.63 -11.83
C ALA A 90 19.48 2.35 -12.07
N VAL A 91 19.84 1.07 -12.09
CA VAL A 91 21.18 0.62 -12.48
C VAL A 91 21.41 0.84 -13.97
N LEU A 92 22.66 1.04 -14.34
CA LEU A 92 23.04 1.31 -15.72
C LEU A 92 23.15 0.00 -16.53
N ALA A 93 22.76 0.09 -17.79
CA ALA A 93 23.11 -0.85 -18.83
C ALA A 93 24.61 -0.80 -19.15
N HIS A 94 25.09 -1.78 -19.93
CA HIS A 94 26.50 -1.93 -20.29
C HIS A 94 27.14 -0.72 -21.00
N ASP A 95 26.32 0.10 -21.66
CA ASP A 95 26.69 1.32 -22.38
C ASP A 95 26.57 2.59 -21.52
N GLY A 96 26.22 2.43 -20.25
CA GLY A 96 26.17 3.51 -19.25
C GLY A 96 24.85 4.27 -19.18
N TYR A 97 23.81 3.84 -19.91
CA TYR A 97 22.47 4.43 -19.82
C TYR A 97 21.59 3.67 -18.81
N ALA A 98 20.78 4.41 -18.04
CA ALA A 98 19.73 3.84 -17.18
C ALA A 98 18.47 3.50 -17.99
#